data_AF-A0A381LI65-F1
#
_entry.id   AF-A0A381LI65-F1
#
_cell.length_a   1.000
_cell.length_b   1.000
_cell.length_c   1.000
_cell.angle_alpha   90.00
_cell.angle_beta   90.00
_cell.angle_gamma   90.00
#
_symmetry.space_group_name_H-M   'P 1'
#
loop_
_entity.id
_entity.type
_entity.pdbx_description
1 polymer ?
#
loop_
_entity_poly.entity_id
_entity_poly.type
_entity_poly.pdbx_seq_one_letter_code
_entity_poly.pdbx_strand_id
1 'polypeptide(L)'
;MLNTAITSSESKSLWATPGWIPEEIGIIVDQCHFICFQGDELKLQLQCGLPNLKVYSLIGIVAEINSGHNQKPHLVSFINVAHSLPEVEPQSQWHLFNDFHVRSVSPEEALNYSASWKTPSVIAFQIKAANNQIDNSWKKNLDTSLLYSDTSKKNEKTFHPLTLLDDVPGGNTIIALDTEFVSVRQSEIEVNADGELETIRPTVYALARVSVIRGSGEKEGIPFIDDYIASKEPVIDYLTSYSGIVKEDLDPLLSRHNLVPLKVAYKKLWILLNLGCKFLGHGLRQDFRVTNIHVPKSQVIDTSDFFFIVALKRKLSLAFLAWYLLKEDIQVKTHDSIEDARTALRLYRKYQEFQDAGVLETMLQDIYRKGKDTGFKPPTIKDDEKVFKRTGTPPILNELTLPSTPLNNVFNLGSSTMNSARKCFASGWTPGRGTNAHSSPLCHPWCPKIPIQACKITFKDSEYRT
;
A
#
# COMPACT_ATOMS: atom_id res chain seq x y z
N MET A 1 -8.29 -22.39 -0.83
CA MET A 1 -7.20 -22.21 0.15
C MET A 1 -7.34 -23.28 1.22
N LEU A 2 -6.22 -23.79 1.71
CA LEU A 2 -6.14 -24.88 2.68
C LEU A 2 -5.39 -24.38 3.91
N ASN A 3 -5.95 -24.57 5.10
CA ASN A 3 -5.22 -24.38 6.36
C ASN A 3 -4.49 -25.69 6.69
N THR A 4 -3.18 -25.60 6.93
CA THR A 4 -2.33 -26.78 7.17
C THR A 4 -2.51 -27.37 8.57
N ALA A 5 -2.99 -26.58 9.54
CA ALA A 5 -3.23 -26.98 10.93
C ALA A 5 -2.06 -27.73 11.61
N ILE A 6 -0.82 -27.37 11.27
CA ILE A 6 0.40 -28.03 11.76
C ILE A 6 0.59 -27.69 13.24
N THR A 7 0.53 -28.71 14.09
CA THR A 7 0.60 -28.54 15.55
C THR A 7 1.59 -29.48 16.22
N SER A 8 1.71 -30.73 15.74
CA SER A 8 2.62 -31.74 16.31
C SER A 8 4.03 -31.67 15.71
N SER A 9 5.04 -32.10 16.48
CA SER A 9 6.43 -32.23 16.00
C SER A 9 6.55 -33.21 14.82
N GLU A 10 5.76 -34.28 14.83
CA GLU A 10 5.68 -35.24 13.73
C GLU A 10 5.15 -34.58 12.46
N SER A 11 4.06 -33.81 12.55
CA SER A 11 3.54 -33.06 11.40
C SER A 11 4.57 -32.07 10.87
N LYS A 12 5.23 -31.30 11.75
CA LYS A 12 6.32 -30.39 11.33
C LYS A 12 7.44 -31.09 10.59
N SER A 13 7.82 -32.29 11.04
CA SER A 13 8.87 -33.11 10.40
C SER A 13 8.42 -33.61 9.03
N LEU A 14 7.15 -34.02 8.90
CA LEU A 14 6.58 -34.44 7.62
C LEU A 14 6.58 -33.30 6.59
N TRP A 15 6.13 -32.12 7.00
CA TRP A 15 6.09 -30.92 6.15
C TRP A 15 7.49 -30.39 5.79
N ALA A 16 8.51 -30.69 6.59
CA ALA A 16 9.91 -30.38 6.30
C ALA A 16 10.54 -31.33 5.27
N THR A 17 9.81 -32.36 4.79
CA THR A 17 10.31 -33.26 3.74
C THR A 17 10.51 -32.46 2.44
N PRO A 18 11.70 -32.50 1.83
CA PRO A 18 11.94 -31.80 0.56
C PRO A 18 10.96 -32.25 -0.53
N GLY A 19 10.35 -31.29 -1.23
CA GLY A 19 9.38 -31.57 -2.29
C GLY A 19 8.03 -32.12 -1.79
N TRP A 20 7.71 -31.97 -0.50
CA TRP A 20 6.44 -32.43 0.07
C TRP A 20 5.21 -31.77 -0.56
N ILE A 21 5.31 -30.47 -0.87
CA ILE A 21 4.24 -29.71 -1.52
C ILE A 21 4.47 -29.70 -3.03
N PRO A 22 3.56 -30.28 -3.83
CA PRO A 22 3.65 -30.21 -5.28
C PRO A 22 3.20 -28.84 -5.82
N GLU A 23 3.84 -28.38 -6.89
CA GLU A 23 3.38 -27.19 -7.64
C GLU A 23 2.08 -27.45 -8.41
N GLU A 24 1.77 -28.71 -8.73
CA GLU A 24 0.54 -29.09 -9.44
C GLU A 24 -0.08 -30.35 -8.85
N ILE A 25 -1.41 -30.33 -8.74
CA ILE A 25 -2.22 -31.48 -8.33
C ILE A 25 -3.38 -31.70 -9.29
N GLY A 26 -3.77 -32.95 -9.48
CA GLY A 26 -4.99 -33.33 -10.18
C GLY A 26 -6.01 -33.87 -9.21
N ILE A 27 -7.24 -33.40 -9.29
CA ILE A 27 -8.32 -33.82 -8.39
C ILE A 27 -9.46 -34.40 -9.22
N ILE A 28 -9.97 -35.54 -8.78
CA ILE A 28 -11.25 -36.11 -9.21
C ILE A 28 -12.18 -36.15 -8.01
N VAL A 29 -13.40 -35.68 -8.21
CA VAL A 29 -14.49 -35.81 -7.25
C VAL A 29 -15.60 -36.58 -7.94
N ASP A 30 -15.84 -37.81 -7.51
CA ASP A 30 -16.89 -38.68 -8.05
C ASP A 30 -17.61 -39.42 -6.93
N GLN A 31 -18.95 -39.34 -6.90
CA GLN A 31 -19.81 -40.03 -5.92
C GLN A 31 -19.25 -40.05 -4.48
N CYS A 32 -18.90 -38.87 -3.95
CA CYS A 32 -18.31 -38.67 -2.62
C CYS A 32 -16.87 -39.20 -2.41
N HIS A 33 -16.22 -39.73 -3.45
CA HIS A 33 -14.79 -40.05 -3.42
C HIS A 33 -13.97 -38.85 -3.89
N PHE A 34 -12.96 -38.51 -3.09
CA PHE A 34 -11.95 -37.51 -3.42
C PHE A 34 -10.64 -38.21 -3.70
N ILE A 35 -10.16 -38.10 -4.94
CA ILE A 35 -8.89 -38.69 -5.38
C ILE A 35 -7.97 -37.56 -5.83
N CYS A 36 -6.77 -37.52 -5.27
CA CYS A 36 -5.76 -36.52 -5.57
C CYS A 36 -4.50 -37.18 -6.13
N PHE A 37 -4.04 -36.69 -7.27
CA PHE A 37 -2.86 -37.14 -7.99
C PHE A 37 -1.80 -36.04 -7.97
N GLN A 38 -0.53 -36.41 -7.85
CA GLN A 38 0.60 -35.47 -7.90
C GLN A 38 1.82 -36.10 -8.60
N GLY A 39 2.76 -35.28 -9.04
CA GLY A 39 4.02 -35.74 -9.63
C GLY A 39 3.81 -36.63 -10.86
N ASP A 40 4.54 -37.75 -10.94
CA ASP A 40 4.49 -38.64 -12.11
C ASP A 40 3.16 -39.39 -12.26
N GLU A 41 2.43 -39.60 -11.17
CA GLU A 41 1.08 -40.19 -11.21
C GLU A 41 0.10 -39.25 -11.93
N LEU A 42 0.16 -37.94 -11.63
CA LEU A 42 -0.62 -36.94 -12.35
C LEU A 42 -0.27 -36.92 -13.84
N LYS A 43 1.02 -36.97 -14.20
CA LYS A 43 1.46 -37.01 -15.60
C LYS A 43 0.87 -38.22 -16.33
N LEU A 44 0.88 -39.39 -15.69
CA LEU A 44 0.31 -40.61 -16.26
C LEU A 44 -1.20 -40.48 -16.46
N GLN A 45 -1.96 -39.96 -15.48
CA GLN A 45 -3.41 -39.80 -15.62
C GLN A 45 -3.79 -38.78 -16.70
N LEU A 46 -2.97 -37.74 -16.89
CA LEU A 46 -3.14 -36.79 -17.99
C LEU A 46 -2.91 -37.45 -19.36
N GLN A 47 -1.91 -38.31 -19.48
CA GLN A 47 -1.65 -39.07 -20.71
C GLN A 47 -2.77 -40.07 -21.02
N CYS A 48 -3.34 -40.71 -20.00
CA CYS A 48 -4.46 -41.62 -20.13
C CYS A 48 -5.81 -40.92 -20.43
N GLY A 49 -5.87 -39.58 -20.36
CA GLY A 49 -7.10 -38.83 -20.65
C GLY A 49 -8.22 -39.11 -19.65
N LEU A 50 -7.90 -39.28 -18.37
CA LEU A 50 -8.87 -39.65 -17.34
C LEU A 50 -10.01 -38.60 -17.26
N PRO A 51 -11.28 -39.00 -17.42
CA PRO A 51 -12.40 -38.06 -17.44
C PRO A 51 -12.57 -37.39 -16.07
N ASN A 52 -13.10 -36.17 -16.06
CA ASN A 52 -13.36 -35.35 -14.87
C ASN A 52 -12.13 -34.95 -14.03
N LEU A 53 -10.91 -35.24 -14.52
CA LEU A 53 -9.68 -34.77 -13.88
C LEU A 53 -9.54 -33.25 -14.00
N LYS A 54 -9.56 -32.55 -12.87
CA LYS A 54 -9.29 -31.10 -12.80
C LYS A 54 -7.89 -30.86 -12.28
N VAL A 55 -7.08 -30.14 -13.06
CA VAL A 55 -5.71 -29.78 -12.68
C VAL A 55 -5.71 -28.44 -11.97
N TYR A 56 -4.95 -28.35 -10.87
CA TYR A 56 -4.77 -27.16 -10.08
C TYR A 56 -3.28 -26.80 -10.00
N SER A 57 -2.98 -25.50 -10.08
CA SER A 57 -1.65 -24.93 -9.87
C SER A 57 -1.55 -24.29 -8.49
N LEU A 58 -0.40 -24.47 -7.84
CA LEU A 58 -0.05 -23.85 -6.57
C LEU A 58 0.25 -22.37 -6.79
N ILE A 59 -0.57 -21.51 -6.21
CA ILE A 59 -0.43 -20.05 -6.33
C ILE A 59 0.51 -19.47 -5.30
N GLY A 60 0.42 -19.97 -4.07
CA GLY A 60 1.29 -19.51 -3.02
C GLY A 60 1.02 -20.16 -1.67
N ILE A 61 1.93 -19.88 -0.75
CA ILE A 61 1.89 -20.34 0.63
C ILE A 61 2.10 -19.13 1.55
N VAL A 62 1.29 -19.03 2.59
CA VAL A 62 1.58 -18.21 3.77
C VAL A 62 2.27 -19.10 4.79
N ALA A 63 3.43 -18.68 5.28
CA ALA A 63 4.21 -19.39 6.28
C ALA A 63 4.41 -18.53 7.53
N GLU A 64 4.33 -19.18 8.68
CA GLU A 64 4.77 -18.61 9.96
C GLU A 64 6.28 -18.77 10.10
N ILE A 65 6.94 -17.66 10.38
CA ILE A 65 8.36 -17.58 10.66
C ILE A 65 8.54 -17.42 12.17
N ASN A 66 9.19 -18.41 12.78
CA ASN A 66 9.54 -18.42 14.19
C ASN A 66 11.06 -18.43 14.35
N SER A 67 11.64 -17.24 14.53
CA SER A 67 13.09 -17.05 14.66
C SER A 67 13.69 -17.54 15.98
N GLY A 68 12.88 -18.01 16.94
CA GLY A 68 13.33 -18.55 18.24
C GLY A 68 13.97 -17.54 19.22
N HIS A 69 14.50 -16.42 18.74
CA HIS A 69 15.12 -15.33 19.52
C HIS A 69 14.15 -14.17 19.69
N ASN A 70 13.77 -13.77 20.93
CA ASN A 70 13.08 -12.52 21.37
C ASN A 70 12.10 -11.77 20.43
N GLN A 71 11.69 -12.40 19.33
CA GLN A 71 10.89 -11.87 18.26
C GLN A 71 9.63 -12.71 18.23
N LYS A 72 8.50 -12.02 18.16
CA LYS A 72 7.21 -12.69 18.01
C LYS A 72 7.17 -13.35 16.63
N PRO A 73 6.58 -14.56 16.52
CA PRO A 73 6.31 -15.16 15.22
C PRO A 73 5.52 -14.19 14.34
N HIS A 74 5.84 -14.16 13.06
CA HIS A 74 5.14 -13.35 12.07
C HIS A 74 4.88 -14.16 10.80
N LEU A 75 4.01 -13.66 9.95
CA LEU A 75 3.63 -14.32 8.71
C LEU A 75 4.38 -13.71 7.53
N VAL A 76 4.85 -14.57 6.63
CA VAL A 76 5.36 -14.17 5.32
C VAL A 76 4.60 -14.95 4.25
N SER A 77 4.57 -14.43 3.03
CA SER A 77 3.97 -15.16 1.91
C SER A 77 4.96 -15.41 0.78
N PHE A 78 4.89 -16.61 0.22
CA PHE A 78 5.60 -17.03 -0.96
C PHE A 78 4.57 -17.21 -2.07
N ILE A 79 4.68 -16.43 -3.14
CA ILE A 79 3.69 -16.42 -4.22
C ILE A 79 4.41 -16.61 -5.56
N ASN A 80 3.89 -17.50 -6.39
CA ASN A 80 4.32 -17.62 -7.79
C ASN A 80 3.55 -16.61 -8.64
N VAL A 81 4.19 -15.48 -8.95
CA VAL A 81 3.52 -14.37 -9.66
C VAL A 81 3.29 -14.68 -11.15
N ALA A 82 3.95 -15.72 -11.69
CA ALA A 82 3.84 -16.12 -13.09
C ALA A 82 2.39 -16.47 -13.48
N HIS A 83 1.58 -16.98 -12.54
CA HIS A 83 0.17 -17.32 -12.78
C HIS A 83 -0.75 -16.12 -12.96
N SER A 84 -0.29 -14.92 -12.60
CA SER A 84 -1.04 -13.67 -12.69
C SER A 84 -0.49 -12.73 -13.76
N LEU A 85 0.46 -13.20 -14.58
CA LEU A 85 0.98 -12.44 -15.72
C LEU A 85 0.00 -12.51 -16.91
N PRO A 86 -0.09 -11.46 -17.75
CA PRO A 86 -0.92 -11.50 -18.95
C PRO A 86 -0.48 -12.56 -19.96
N GLU A 87 0.84 -12.78 -20.05
CA GLU A 87 1.44 -13.77 -20.93
C GLU A 87 1.91 -14.98 -20.12
N VAL A 88 1.82 -16.16 -20.73
CA VAL A 88 2.22 -17.41 -20.09
C VAL A 88 3.74 -17.50 -20.12
N GLU A 89 4.36 -17.44 -18.94
CA GLU A 89 5.78 -17.65 -18.78
C GLU A 89 6.10 -19.16 -18.59
N PRO A 90 7.17 -19.69 -19.19
CA PRO A 90 7.55 -21.09 -19.05
C PRO A 90 8.18 -21.40 -17.69
N GLN A 91 8.63 -20.39 -16.94
CA GLN A 91 9.32 -20.55 -15.66
C GLN A 91 8.47 -20.03 -14.50
N SER A 92 8.47 -20.77 -13.38
CA SER A 92 7.90 -20.29 -12.12
C SER A 92 8.66 -19.06 -11.61
N GLN A 93 7.94 -18.04 -11.15
CA GLN A 93 8.50 -16.78 -10.63
C GLN A 93 8.08 -16.58 -9.17
N TRP A 94 8.78 -17.26 -8.27
CA TRP A 94 8.49 -17.18 -6.84
C TRP A 94 9.03 -15.88 -6.22
N HIS A 95 8.19 -15.28 -5.38
CA HIS A 95 8.53 -14.07 -4.62
C HIS A 95 8.16 -14.26 -3.15
N LEU A 96 9.06 -13.84 -2.27
CA LEU A 96 8.81 -13.65 -0.85
C LEU A 96 8.26 -12.24 -0.64
N PHE A 97 7.13 -12.16 0.06
CA PHE A 97 6.53 -10.94 0.57
C PHE A 97 6.56 -11.01 2.10
N ASN A 98 7.48 -10.27 2.70
CA ASN A 98 7.56 -10.04 4.15
C ASN A 98 7.24 -8.56 4.42
N ASP A 99 5.97 -8.27 4.67
CA ASP A 99 5.42 -6.91 4.70
C ASP A 99 5.80 -6.10 3.44
N PHE A 100 6.58 -5.03 3.60
CA PHE A 100 7.07 -4.18 2.51
C PHE A 100 8.38 -4.71 1.88
N HIS A 101 9.00 -5.75 2.45
CA HIS A 101 10.19 -6.38 1.90
C HIS A 101 9.79 -7.47 0.90
N VAL A 102 9.92 -7.15 -0.38
CA VAL A 102 9.61 -8.06 -1.49
C VAL A 102 10.90 -8.47 -2.20
N ARG A 103 11.11 -9.78 -2.37
CA ARG A 103 12.29 -10.31 -3.11
C ARG A 103 11.92 -11.54 -3.93
N SER A 104 12.57 -11.72 -5.07
CA SER A 104 12.50 -12.98 -5.83
C SER A 104 13.26 -14.08 -5.09
N VAL A 105 12.76 -15.31 -5.16
CA VAL A 105 13.35 -16.51 -4.54
C VAL A 105 13.24 -17.68 -5.51
N SER A 106 14.08 -18.70 -5.36
CA SER A 106 13.95 -19.91 -6.15
C SER A 106 12.70 -20.73 -5.74
N PRO A 107 12.18 -21.59 -6.63
CA PRO A 107 11.13 -22.54 -6.26
C PRO A 107 11.55 -23.43 -5.08
N GLU A 108 12.81 -23.85 -5.05
CA GLU A 108 13.38 -24.63 -3.95
C GLU A 108 13.29 -23.89 -2.62
N GLU A 109 13.68 -22.61 -2.57
CA GLU A 109 13.59 -21.81 -1.35
C GLU A 109 12.14 -21.54 -0.93
N ALA A 110 11.25 -21.30 -1.89
CA ALA A 110 9.83 -21.09 -1.62
C ALA A 110 9.19 -22.33 -0.97
N LEU A 111 9.49 -23.51 -1.51
CA LEU A 111 8.86 -24.79 -1.15
C LEU A 111 9.64 -25.60 -0.10
N ASN A 112 10.82 -25.14 0.32
CA ASN A 112 11.57 -25.75 1.40
C ASN A 112 11.09 -25.27 2.76
N TYR A 113 10.87 -26.19 3.70
CA TYR A 113 10.35 -25.90 5.03
C TYR A 113 11.28 -26.43 6.11
N SER A 114 11.18 -25.82 7.29
CA SER A 114 11.97 -26.22 8.45
C SER A 114 11.07 -26.46 9.63
N ALA A 115 11.20 -27.63 10.25
CA ALA A 115 10.47 -27.99 11.45
C ALA A 115 10.72 -27.04 12.63
N SER A 116 11.83 -26.29 12.63
CA SER A 116 12.21 -25.39 13.72
C SER A 116 11.70 -23.96 13.55
N TRP A 117 11.65 -23.42 12.32
CA TRP A 117 11.45 -21.98 12.13
C TRP A 117 10.51 -21.57 10.98
N LYS A 118 10.24 -22.42 9.98
CA LYS A 118 9.41 -22.07 8.81
C LYS A 118 8.28 -23.08 8.66
N THR A 119 7.10 -22.73 9.17
CA THR A 119 5.93 -23.61 9.17
C THR A 119 4.88 -23.08 8.19
N PRO A 120 4.45 -23.84 7.17
CA PRO A 120 3.39 -23.38 6.28
C PRO A 120 2.06 -23.33 7.04
N SER A 121 1.29 -22.26 6.87
CA SER A 121 0.02 -22.00 7.57
C SER A 121 -1.17 -22.09 6.62
N VAL A 122 -1.07 -21.45 5.45
CA VAL A 122 -2.15 -21.43 4.45
C VAL A 122 -1.56 -21.71 3.07
N ILE A 123 -2.22 -22.58 2.30
CA ILE A 123 -1.80 -22.95 0.95
C ILE A 123 -2.93 -22.61 -0.03
N ALA A 124 -2.60 -21.98 -1.14
CA ALA A 124 -3.55 -21.59 -2.17
C ALA A 124 -3.28 -22.33 -3.48
N PHE A 125 -4.27 -23.10 -3.93
CA PHE A 125 -4.33 -23.68 -5.27
C PHE A 125 -5.46 -23.02 -6.06
N GLN A 126 -5.28 -22.89 -7.38
CA GLN A 126 -6.34 -22.50 -8.31
C GLN A 126 -6.39 -23.45 -9.49
N ILE A 127 -7.54 -23.55 -10.17
CA ILE A 127 -7.65 -24.38 -11.37
C ILE A 127 -6.68 -23.87 -12.44
N LYS A 128 -5.85 -24.76 -12.99
CA LYS A 128 -4.76 -24.41 -13.93
C LYS A 128 -5.28 -23.68 -15.17
N ALA A 129 -6.50 -24.01 -15.61
CA ALA A 129 -7.15 -23.34 -16.72
C ALA A 129 -7.39 -21.83 -16.47
N ALA A 130 -7.54 -21.40 -15.21
CA ALA A 130 -7.74 -19.99 -14.85
C ALA A 130 -6.43 -19.20 -14.70
N ASN A 131 -5.26 -19.87 -14.77
CA ASN A 131 -3.99 -19.17 -14.78
C ASN A 131 -3.94 -18.18 -15.95
N ASN A 132 -3.35 -17.01 -15.72
CA ASN A 132 -3.13 -15.97 -16.72
C ASN A 132 -4.44 -15.40 -17.34
N GLN A 133 -5.61 -15.76 -16.80
CA GLN A 133 -6.90 -15.19 -17.22
C GLN A 133 -7.24 -13.95 -16.39
N ILE A 134 -6.85 -12.77 -16.87
CA ILE A 134 -7.14 -11.49 -16.21
C ILE A 134 -8.35 -10.81 -16.87
N ASP A 135 -9.47 -10.74 -16.16
CA ASP A 135 -10.63 -9.96 -16.59
C ASP A 135 -10.50 -8.48 -16.20
N ASN A 136 -10.35 -7.62 -17.22
CA ASN A 136 -10.35 -6.16 -17.07
C ASN A 136 -11.65 -5.51 -17.59
N SER A 137 -12.70 -6.29 -17.89
CA SER A 137 -13.98 -5.80 -18.40
C SER A 137 -14.64 -4.78 -17.46
N TRP A 138 -14.41 -4.90 -16.15
CA TRP A 138 -14.89 -3.98 -15.12
C TRP A 138 -14.44 -2.52 -15.37
N LYS A 139 -13.28 -2.30 -16.01
CA LYS A 139 -12.80 -0.93 -16.33
C LYS A 139 -13.66 -0.27 -17.41
N LYS A 140 -14.14 -1.06 -18.38
CA LYS A 140 -15.02 -0.61 -19.46
C LYS A 140 -16.46 -0.44 -18.96
N ASN A 141 -16.89 -1.30 -18.05
CA ASN A 141 -18.24 -1.34 -17.49
C ASN A 141 -18.31 -0.68 -16.11
N LEU A 142 -17.45 0.32 -15.87
CA LEU A 142 -17.38 1.00 -14.58
C LEU A 142 -18.66 1.82 -14.37
N ASP A 143 -19.41 1.49 -13.32
CA ASP A 143 -20.61 2.23 -12.93
C ASP A 143 -20.23 3.57 -12.27
N THR A 144 -20.61 4.66 -12.93
CA THR A 144 -20.35 6.04 -12.51
C THR A 144 -21.54 6.70 -11.82
N SER A 145 -22.69 6.00 -11.69
CA SER A 145 -23.94 6.57 -11.15
C SER A 145 -23.77 7.25 -9.80
N LEU A 146 -22.86 6.75 -8.96
CA LEU A 146 -22.56 7.31 -7.64
C LEU A 146 -22.04 8.75 -7.69
N LEU A 147 -21.40 9.19 -8.78
CA LEU A 147 -20.91 10.56 -8.95
C LEU A 147 -22.05 11.57 -9.25
N TYR A 148 -23.16 11.07 -9.77
CA TYR A 148 -24.35 11.86 -10.13
C TYR A 148 -25.44 11.79 -9.07
N SER A 149 -25.36 10.80 -8.17
CA SER A 149 -26.32 10.62 -7.09
C SER A 149 -26.18 11.71 -6.03
N ASP A 150 -27.28 12.38 -5.74
CA ASP A 150 -27.39 13.29 -4.61
C ASP A 150 -27.95 12.57 -3.38
N THR A 151 -27.07 12.22 -2.45
CA THR A 151 -27.45 11.51 -1.21
C THR A 151 -27.84 12.48 -0.09
N SER A 152 -27.67 13.78 -0.27
CA SER A 152 -27.91 14.77 0.77
C SER A 152 -29.41 15.06 0.87
N LYS A 153 -29.98 14.80 2.06
CA LYS A 153 -31.39 15.07 2.39
C LYS A 153 -31.67 16.55 2.73
N LYS A 154 -30.67 17.43 2.63
CA LYS A 154 -30.76 18.83 3.12
C LYS A 154 -30.81 19.82 1.96
N ASN A 155 -31.47 20.96 2.17
CA ASN A 155 -31.74 21.97 1.12
C ASN A 155 -30.55 22.90 0.85
N GLU A 156 -29.74 23.23 1.86
CA GLU A 156 -28.53 24.03 1.69
C GLU A 156 -27.33 23.10 1.48
N LYS A 157 -26.66 23.24 0.33
CA LYS A 157 -25.52 22.39 -0.06
C LYS A 157 -24.32 23.27 -0.38
N THR A 158 -23.17 22.86 0.14
CA THR A 158 -21.86 23.42 -0.19
C THR A 158 -21.34 22.94 -1.54
N PHE A 159 -21.99 21.93 -2.15
CA PHE A 159 -21.59 21.31 -3.40
C PHE A 159 -22.76 21.11 -4.37
N HIS A 160 -22.41 21.01 -5.66
CA HIS A 160 -23.33 20.75 -6.77
C HIS A 160 -22.91 19.45 -7.45
N PRO A 161 -23.63 18.32 -7.22
CA PRO A 161 -23.34 17.03 -7.84
C PRO A 161 -23.15 17.14 -9.36
N LEU A 162 -22.47 16.16 -9.95
CA LEU A 162 -22.44 16.08 -11.41
C LEU A 162 -23.86 15.82 -11.94
N THR A 163 -24.18 16.46 -13.05
CA THR A 163 -25.43 16.29 -13.78
C THR A 163 -25.16 15.65 -15.13
N LEU A 164 -26.20 15.10 -15.78
CA LEU A 164 -26.06 14.54 -17.13
C LEU A 164 -25.71 15.57 -18.20
N LEU A 165 -25.81 16.87 -17.86
CA LEU A 165 -25.39 17.99 -18.71
C LEU A 165 -23.90 18.32 -18.53
N ASP A 166 -23.27 17.87 -17.44
CA ASP A 166 -21.83 18.06 -17.24
C ASP A 166 -21.05 17.04 -18.06
N ASP A 167 -19.86 17.44 -18.53
CA ASP A 167 -18.95 16.52 -19.21
C ASP A 167 -18.61 15.32 -18.32
N VAL A 168 -18.65 14.11 -18.91
CA VAL A 168 -18.30 12.88 -18.20
C VAL A 168 -16.81 12.94 -17.81
N PRO A 169 -16.47 12.77 -16.52
CA PRO A 169 -15.07 12.77 -16.10
C PRO A 169 -14.26 11.69 -16.84
N GLY A 170 -13.07 12.06 -17.29
CA GLY A 170 -12.20 11.17 -18.07
C GLY A 170 -10.72 11.53 -17.94
N GLY A 171 -9.90 10.94 -18.82
CA GLY A 171 -8.43 11.07 -18.81
C GLY A 171 -7.88 12.51 -18.87
N ASN A 172 -8.65 13.44 -19.43
CA ASN A 172 -8.26 14.85 -19.56
C ASN A 172 -8.88 15.75 -18.48
N THR A 173 -9.81 15.23 -17.68
CA THR A 173 -10.51 16.01 -16.67
C THR A 173 -9.59 16.26 -15.48
N ILE A 174 -9.38 17.53 -15.14
CA ILE A 174 -8.68 17.94 -13.92
C ILE A 174 -9.74 18.15 -12.84
N ILE A 175 -9.49 17.54 -11.68
CA ILE A 175 -10.28 17.73 -10.47
C ILE A 175 -9.32 18.20 -9.38
N ALA A 176 -9.72 19.18 -8.57
CA ALA A 176 -8.93 19.56 -7.41
C ALA A 176 -9.50 18.93 -6.15
N LEU A 177 -8.62 18.33 -5.35
CA LEU A 177 -8.91 17.52 -4.17
C LEU A 177 -8.17 18.12 -2.98
N ASP A 178 -8.87 18.19 -1.86
CA ASP A 178 -8.28 18.38 -0.55
C ASP A 178 -9.10 17.59 0.49
N THR A 179 -8.44 17.10 1.54
CA THR A 179 -9.07 16.25 2.55
C THR A 179 -8.68 16.64 3.96
N GLU A 180 -9.63 16.46 4.89
CA GLU A 180 -9.42 16.75 6.31
C GLU A 180 -9.40 15.45 7.12
N PHE A 181 -8.54 15.42 8.14
CA PHE A 181 -8.36 14.25 9.01
C PHE A 181 -8.64 14.54 10.47
N VAL A 182 -8.98 13.48 11.18
CA VAL A 182 -9.05 13.43 12.64
C VAL A 182 -8.13 12.35 13.18
N SER A 183 -7.68 12.48 14.42
CA SER A 183 -6.87 11.47 15.10
C SER A 183 -7.76 10.46 15.81
N VAL A 184 -7.62 9.18 15.45
CA VAL A 184 -8.31 8.06 16.13
C VAL A 184 -7.38 7.31 17.09
N ARG A 185 -6.07 7.57 17.02
CA ARG A 185 -5.08 7.02 17.95
C ARG A 185 -3.90 7.97 18.11
N GLN A 186 -3.52 8.28 19.34
CA GLN A 186 -2.31 9.06 19.64
C GLN A 186 -1.06 8.18 19.58
N SER A 187 0.10 8.82 19.37
CA SER A 187 1.38 8.13 19.36
C SER A 187 1.76 7.67 20.77
N GLU A 188 2.25 6.45 20.89
CA GLU A 188 2.89 5.94 22.11
C GLU A 188 4.41 6.06 21.92
N ILE A 189 5.07 6.82 22.79
CA ILE A 189 6.51 7.05 22.76
C ILE A 189 7.11 6.50 24.06
N GLU A 190 8.13 5.67 23.94
CA GLU A 190 8.92 5.17 25.06
C GLU A 190 10.29 5.83 25.06
N VAL A 191 10.86 6.02 26.24
CA VAL A 191 12.22 6.52 26.39
C VAL A 191 13.10 5.30 26.65
N ASN A 192 14.02 5.01 25.75
CA ASN A 192 14.96 3.92 25.92
C ASN A 192 15.97 4.23 27.04
N ALA A 193 16.70 3.20 27.48
CA ALA A 193 17.74 3.34 28.52
C ALA A 193 18.80 4.40 28.18
N ASP A 194 19.01 4.70 26.90
CA ASP A 194 19.94 5.72 26.39
C ASP A 194 19.34 7.15 26.35
N GLY A 195 18.08 7.32 26.78
CA GLY A 195 17.37 8.60 26.77
C GLY A 195 16.76 8.97 25.40
N GLU A 196 16.86 8.10 24.40
CA GLU A 196 16.27 8.30 23.08
C GLU A 196 14.77 8.00 23.09
N LEU A 197 13.99 8.83 22.38
CA LEU A 197 12.55 8.67 22.22
C LEU A 197 12.28 7.70 21.06
N GLU A 198 11.78 6.50 21.38
CA GLU A 198 11.30 5.55 20.38
C GLU A 198 9.77 5.58 20.31
N THR A 199 9.25 5.81 19.10
CA THR A 199 7.81 5.72 18.86
C THR A 199 7.42 4.26 18.77
N ILE A 200 6.81 3.71 19.82
CA ILE A 200 6.27 2.35 19.84
C ILE A 200 5.11 2.22 18.85
N ARG A 201 4.24 3.24 18.78
CA ARG A 201 3.10 3.28 17.85
C ARG A 201 2.90 4.66 17.27
N PRO A 202 2.77 4.79 15.94
CA PRO A 202 2.49 6.07 15.31
C PRO A 202 1.05 6.52 15.56
N THR A 203 0.81 7.83 15.43
CA THR A 203 -0.53 8.40 15.37
C THR A 203 -1.29 7.82 14.18
N VAL A 204 -2.55 7.45 14.40
CA VAL A 204 -3.43 6.96 13.32
C VAL A 204 -4.46 8.03 13.02
N TYR A 205 -4.46 8.47 11.77
CA TYR A 205 -5.42 9.43 11.23
C TYR A 205 -6.56 8.69 10.53
N ALA A 206 -7.77 9.24 10.62
CA ALA A 206 -8.93 8.82 9.87
C ALA A 206 -9.44 10.00 9.02
N LEU A 207 -9.95 9.68 7.83
CA LEU A 207 -10.57 10.63 6.93
C LEU A 207 -11.87 11.16 7.53
N ALA A 208 -12.03 12.47 7.59
CA ALA A 208 -13.18 13.15 8.19
C ALA A 208 -13.98 13.96 7.19
N ARG A 209 -13.33 14.57 6.19
CA ARG A 209 -14.00 15.30 5.10
C ARG A 209 -13.22 15.16 3.80
N VAL A 210 -13.93 15.08 2.68
CA VAL A 210 -13.36 15.03 1.32
C VAL A 210 -14.05 16.08 0.47
N SER A 211 -13.28 17.01 -0.06
CA SER A 211 -13.76 18.03 -0.99
C SER A 211 -13.14 17.82 -2.36
N VAL A 212 -13.99 17.72 -3.40
CA VAL A 212 -13.56 17.65 -4.80
C VAL A 212 -14.27 18.72 -5.62
N ILE A 213 -13.48 19.55 -6.28
CA ILE A 213 -13.95 20.66 -7.10
C ILE A 213 -13.63 20.45 -8.58
N ARG A 214 -14.48 21.00 -9.45
CA ARG A 214 -14.26 21.01 -10.90
C ARG A 214 -13.03 21.85 -11.22
N GLY A 215 -12.06 21.29 -11.93
CA GLY A 215 -10.81 21.97 -12.29
C GLY A 215 -10.82 22.62 -13.67
N SER A 216 -11.94 22.66 -14.38
CA SER A 216 -12.07 23.28 -15.70
C SER A 216 -13.53 23.50 -16.09
N GLY A 217 -13.77 24.25 -17.18
CA GLY A 217 -15.09 24.48 -17.77
C GLY A 217 -15.84 25.64 -17.11
N GLU A 218 -17.11 25.85 -17.49
CA GLU A 218 -17.92 26.98 -17.01
C GLU A 218 -18.12 26.97 -15.48
N LYS A 219 -18.09 25.78 -14.87
CA LYS A 219 -18.26 25.58 -13.43
C LYS A 219 -16.92 25.35 -12.71
N GLU A 220 -15.79 25.82 -13.26
CA GLU A 220 -14.48 25.73 -12.61
C GLU A 220 -14.52 26.31 -11.19
N GLY A 221 -13.90 25.61 -10.23
CA GLY A 221 -13.90 25.99 -8.82
C GLY A 221 -15.16 25.60 -8.04
N ILE A 222 -16.21 25.08 -8.70
CA ILE A 222 -17.44 24.64 -8.02
C ILE A 222 -17.28 23.19 -7.52
N PRO A 223 -17.42 22.93 -6.21
CA PRO A 223 -17.43 21.59 -5.62
C PRO A 223 -18.54 20.71 -6.19
N PHE A 224 -18.21 19.45 -6.47
CA PHE A 224 -19.19 18.39 -6.80
C PHE A 224 -19.17 17.22 -5.83
N ILE A 225 -18.17 17.16 -4.95
CA ILE A 225 -18.13 16.30 -3.77
C ILE A 225 -17.73 17.19 -2.60
N ASP A 226 -18.51 17.16 -1.52
CA ASP A 226 -18.14 17.70 -0.20
C ASP A 226 -18.75 16.76 0.83
N ASP A 227 -18.07 15.63 1.03
CA ASP A 227 -18.56 14.51 1.82
C ASP A 227 -17.87 14.52 3.20
N TYR A 228 -18.68 14.53 4.25
CA TYR A 228 -18.20 14.29 5.62
C TYR A 228 -18.32 12.80 5.92
N ILE A 229 -17.38 12.25 6.69
CA ILE A 229 -17.26 10.81 6.87
C ILE A 229 -17.78 10.39 8.25
N ALA A 230 -18.81 9.55 8.26
CA ALA A 230 -19.29 8.93 9.48
C ALA A 230 -18.21 8.01 10.06
N SER A 231 -17.61 8.42 11.19
CA SER A 231 -16.62 7.60 11.89
C SER A 231 -17.31 6.50 12.69
N LYS A 232 -16.85 5.25 12.52
CA LYS A 232 -17.23 4.12 13.38
C LYS A 232 -16.37 4.04 14.64
N GLU A 233 -15.15 4.54 14.54
CA GLU A 233 -14.16 4.53 15.61
C GLU A 233 -14.26 5.82 16.44
N PRO A 234 -14.00 5.75 17.75
CA PRO A 234 -13.99 6.95 18.59
C PRO A 234 -12.85 7.87 18.16
N VAL A 235 -13.20 9.12 17.84
CA VAL A 235 -12.23 10.18 17.55
C VAL A 235 -11.62 10.67 18.86
N ILE A 236 -10.29 10.65 18.96
CA ILE A 236 -9.55 11.14 20.13
C ILE A 236 -9.34 12.64 20.03
N ASP A 237 -8.95 13.13 18.85
CA ASP A 237 -8.72 14.55 18.59
C ASP A 237 -9.23 14.92 17.20
N TYR A 238 -10.10 15.93 17.13
CA TYR A 238 -10.70 16.41 15.89
C TYR A 238 -9.75 17.31 15.10
N LEU A 239 -8.66 17.78 15.71
CA LEU A 239 -7.69 18.66 15.08
C LEU A 239 -8.34 19.93 14.51
N THR A 240 -9.42 20.44 15.12
CA THR A 240 -10.32 21.47 14.56
C THR A 240 -9.57 22.71 14.05
N SER A 241 -8.50 23.10 14.73
CA SER A 241 -7.60 24.19 14.33
C SER A 241 -6.93 24.01 12.96
N TYR A 242 -6.76 22.75 12.54
CA TYR A 242 -6.08 22.32 11.32
C TYR A 242 -7.02 21.64 10.32
N SER A 243 -8.24 21.25 10.75
CA SER A 243 -9.19 20.49 9.94
C SER A 243 -10.52 21.20 9.72
N GLY A 244 -10.86 22.18 10.58
CA GLY A 244 -12.18 22.78 10.65
C GLY A 244 -13.29 21.84 11.16
N ILE A 245 -12.98 20.57 11.46
CA ILE A 245 -13.97 19.56 11.85
C ILE A 245 -14.30 19.69 13.33
N VAL A 246 -15.59 19.70 13.65
CA VAL A 246 -16.11 19.57 15.02
C VAL A 246 -16.85 18.25 15.21
N LYS A 247 -17.12 17.90 16.47
CA LYS A 247 -17.78 16.64 16.83
C LYS A 247 -19.14 16.48 16.15
N GLU A 248 -19.90 17.57 16.10
CA GLU A 248 -21.24 17.61 15.52
C GLU A 248 -21.23 17.29 14.03
N ASP A 249 -20.15 17.61 13.32
CA ASP A 249 -20.04 17.39 11.88
C ASP A 249 -20.00 15.90 11.51
N LEU A 250 -19.47 15.05 12.40
CA LEU A 250 -19.32 13.61 12.18
C LEU A 250 -20.42 12.78 12.87
N ASP A 251 -21.35 13.42 13.58
CA ASP A 251 -22.46 12.76 14.27
C ASP A 251 -23.67 12.59 13.34
N PRO A 252 -24.15 11.36 13.09
CA PRO A 252 -25.30 11.12 12.21
C PRO A 252 -26.61 11.82 12.61
N LEU A 253 -26.78 12.18 13.89
CA LEU A 253 -27.98 12.84 14.40
C LEU A 253 -27.88 14.37 14.32
N LEU A 254 -26.67 14.92 14.46
CA LEU A 254 -26.45 16.37 14.58
C LEU A 254 -25.90 17.00 13.30
N SER A 255 -25.18 16.23 12.48
CA SER A 255 -24.42 16.75 11.35
C SER A 255 -25.31 17.53 10.39
N ARG A 256 -24.89 18.75 10.08
CA ARG A 256 -25.50 19.61 9.05
C ARG A 256 -24.98 19.33 7.64
N HIS A 257 -23.93 18.52 7.52
CA HIS A 257 -23.22 18.27 6.28
C HIS A 257 -23.71 16.97 5.59
N ASN A 258 -23.21 16.70 4.38
CA ASN A 258 -23.47 15.44 3.69
C ASN A 258 -22.64 14.32 4.33
N LEU A 259 -23.16 13.74 5.41
CA LEU A 259 -22.50 12.68 6.13
C LEU A 259 -22.70 11.33 5.42
N VAL A 260 -21.62 10.70 4.97
CA VAL A 260 -21.63 9.43 4.23
C VAL A 260 -20.72 8.38 4.90
N PRO A 261 -20.96 7.08 4.66
CA PRO A 261 -20.01 6.05 5.06
C PRO A 261 -18.68 6.19 4.31
N LEU A 262 -17.56 5.88 4.96
CA LEU A 262 -16.20 5.92 4.35
C LEU A 262 -16.13 5.22 2.98
N LYS A 263 -16.79 4.05 2.85
CA LYS A 263 -16.81 3.28 1.60
C LYS A 263 -17.45 4.05 0.43
N VAL A 264 -18.43 4.92 0.70
CA VAL A 264 -19.09 5.73 -0.33
C VAL A 264 -18.14 6.80 -0.86
N ALA A 265 -17.52 7.58 0.03
CA ALA A 265 -16.53 8.59 -0.37
C ALA A 265 -15.33 7.96 -1.09
N TYR A 266 -14.82 6.84 -0.57
CA TYR A 266 -13.75 6.08 -1.23
C TYR A 266 -14.15 5.63 -2.63
N LYS A 267 -15.36 5.09 -2.80
CA LYS A 267 -15.85 4.63 -4.11
C LYS A 267 -15.97 5.78 -5.10
N LYS A 268 -16.38 6.98 -4.69
CA LYS A 268 -16.38 8.18 -5.56
C LYS A 268 -14.98 8.52 -6.06
N LEU A 269 -13.99 8.59 -5.15
CA LEU A 269 -12.59 8.85 -5.52
C LEU A 269 -12.00 7.73 -6.40
N TRP A 270 -12.33 6.47 -6.10
CA TRP A 270 -11.91 5.30 -6.87
C TRP A 270 -12.51 5.29 -8.29
N ILE A 271 -13.76 5.71 -8.46
CA ILE A 271 -14.36 5.87 -9.79
C ILE A 271 -13.59 6.95 -10.57
N LEU A 272 -13.36 8.13 -9.98
CA LEU A 272 -12.62 9.23 -10.64
C LEU A 272 -11.21 8.80 -11.05
N LEU A 273 -10.53 8.04 -10.18
CA LEU A 273 -9.22 7.44 -10.48
C LEU A 273 -9.27 6.55 -11.71
N ASN A 274 -10.21 5.61 -11.77
CA ASN A 274 -10.31 4.63 -12.84
C ASN A 274 -10.88 5.20 -14.16
N LEU A 275 -11.59 6.33 -14.10
CA LEU A 275 -11.92 7.14 -15.27
C LEU A 275 -10.71 7.88 -15.86
N GLY A 276 -9.59 7.91 -15.15
CA GLY A 276 -8.35 8.55 -15.62
C GLY A 276 -8.21 10.02 -15.22
N CYS A 277 -9.06 10.55 -14.34
CA CYS A 277 -9.00 11.96 -13.94
C CYS A 277 -7.64 12.33 -13.34
N LYS A 278 -7.24 13.59 -13.50
CA LYS A 278 -6.03 14.15 -12.89
C LYS A 278 -6.38 14.86 -11.58
N PHE A 279 -5.80 14.38 -10.48
CA PHE A 279 -5.98 14.91 -9.13
C PHE A 279 -4.99 16.04 -8.89
N LEU A 280 -5.53 17.24 -8.74
CA LEU A 280 -4.80 18.46 -8.42
C LEU A 280 -4.95 18.77 -6.94
N GLY A 281 -3.87 19.17 -6.28
CA GLY A 281 -3.93 19.58 -4.87
C GLY A 281 -2.60 20.12 -4.37
N HIS A 282 -2.43 20.15 -3.05
CA HIS A 282 -1.20 20.63 -2.42
C HIS A 282 -0.74 19.66 -1.33
N GLY A 283 0.32 18.88 -1.60
CA GLY A 283 0.83 17.89 -0.65
C GLY A 283 0.01 16.60 -0.61
N LEU A 284 -0.57 16.19 -1.74
CA LEU A 284 -1.55 15.09 -1.89
C LEU A 284 -1.06 13.71 -1.40
N ARG A 285 0.25 13.55 -1.17
CA ARG A 285 0.81 12.28 -0.65
C ARG A 285 0.16 11.87 0.68
N GLN A 286 -0.10 12.83 1.57
CA GLN A 286 -0.72 12.53 2.86
C GLN A 286 -2.20 12.21 2.69
N ASP A 287 -2.91 12.97 1.86
CA ASP A 287 -4.31 12.73 1.48
C ASP A 287 -4.53 11.32 0.94
N PHE A 288 -3.72 10.91 -0.03
CA PHE A 288 -3.80 9.57 -0.61
C PHE A 288 -3.45 8.48 0.39
N ARG A 289 -2.48 8.73 1.28
CA ARG A 289 -2.10 7.78 2.33
C ARG A 289 -3.24 7.57 3.33
N VAL A 290 -3.84 8.63 3.86
CA VAL A 290 -4.93 8.53 4.85
C VAL A 290 -6.22 8.01 4.21
N THR A 291 -6.49 8.40 2.96
CA THR A 291 -7.60 7.86 2.16
C THR A 291 -7.40 6.39 1.80
N ASN A 292 -6.15 5.88 1.89
CA ASN A 292 -5.75 4.53 1.50
C ASN A 292 -6.01 4.23 0.01
N ILE A 293 -5.61 5.16 -0.85
CA ILE A 293 -5.72 5.06 -2.30
C ILE A 293 -4.37 5.33 -2.95
N HIS A 294 -3.96 4.51 -3.92
CA HIS A 294 -2.74 4.73 -4.68
C HIS A 294 -3.07 5.33 -6.05
N VAL A 295 -2.70 6.60 -6.24
CA VAL A 295 -2.89 7.32 -7.50
C VAL A 295 -1.60 7.28 -8.33
N PRO A 296 -1.63 6.82 -9.60
CA PRO A 296 -0.47 6.86 -10.48
C PRO A 296 0.09 8.28 -10.64
N LYS A 297 1.42 8.43 -10.66
CA LYS A 297 2.08 9.74 -10.78
C LYS A 297 1.60 10.57 -11.98
N SER A 298 1.24 9.92 -13.10
CA SER A 298 0.71 10.57 -14.30
C SER A 298 -0.65 11.26 -14.10
N GLN A 299 -1.38 10.90 -13.04
CA GLN A 299 -2.65 11.48 -12.65
C GLN A 299 -2.51 12.45 -11.47
N VAL A 300 -1.30 12.73 -10.97
CA VAL A 300 -1.10 13.63 -9.83
C VAL A 300 -0.55 14.97 -10.31
N ILE A 301 -1.22 16.05 -9.92
CA ILE A 301 -0.81 17.44 -10.13
C ILE A 301 -0.65 18.07 -8.74
N ASP A 302 0.53 17.88 -8.13
CA ASP A 302 0.81 18.39 -6.78
C ASP A 302 1.52 19.74 -6.86
N THR A 303 0.80 20.81 -6.46
CA THR A 303 1.34 22.17 -6.48
C THR A 303 2.52 22.36 -5.52
N SER A 304 2.66 21.51 -4.49
CA SER A 304 3.82 21.53 -3.59
C SER A 304 5.11 21.11 -4.28
N ASP A 305 5.02 20.32 -5.37
CA ASP A 305 6.17 19.92 -6.18
C ASP A 305 6.54 20.98 -7.23
N PHE A 306 5.57 21.73 -7.74
CA PHE A 306 5.83 22.79 -8.74
C PHE A 306 6.56 24.01 -8.17
N PHE A 307 6.35 24.32 -6.89
CA PHE A 307 7.02 25.42 -6.20
C PHE A 307 8.20 24.95 -5.32
N PHE A 308 8.87 23.86 -5.71
CA PHE A 308 9.94 23.23 -4.92
C PHE A 308 11.31 23.33 -5.60
N ILE A 309 12.31 23.87 -4.87
CA ILE A 309 13.72 23.84 -5.27
C ILE A 309 14.44 22.70 -4.55
N VAL A 310 14.87 21.68 -5.31
CA VAL A 310 15.52 20.46 -4.79
C VAL A 310 16.74 20.78 -3.90
N ALA A 311 17.57 21.74 -4.30
CA ALA A 311 18.78 22.12 -3.56
C ALA A 311 18.47 22.68 -2.16
N LEU A 312 17.30 23.28 -1.97
CA LEU A 312 16.89 23.92 -0.72
C LEU A 312 16.11 22.97 0.20
N LYS A 313 15.69 21.78 -0.30
CA LYS A 313 15.04 20.70 0.46
C LYS A 313 13.86 21.14 1.34
N ARG A 314 13.16 22.21 0.98
CA ARG A 314 12.00 22.74 1.71
C ARG A 314 10.80 22.91 0.79
N LYS A 315 9.74 22.14 1.02
CA LYS A 315 8.42 22.41 0.42
C LYS A 315 7.77 23.62 1.10
N LEU A 316 7.04 24.40 0.32
CA LEU A 316 6.34 25.61 0.76
C LEU A 316 4.90 25.27 1.12
N SER A 317 4.35 25.91 2.16
CA SER A 317 2.96 25.67 2.56
C SER A 317 1.97 26.40 1.63
N LEU A 318 0.75 25.87 1.54
CA LEU A 318 -0.33 26.47 0.77
C LEU A 318 -0.60 27.92 1.19
N ALA A 319 -0.73 28.17 2.50
CA ALA A 319 -0.98 29.52 3.04
C ALA A 319 0.12 30.53 2.69
N PHE A 320 1.39 30.12 2.67
CA PHE A 320 2.49 31.01 2.28
C PHE A 320 2.42 31.35 0.78
N LEU A 321 2.18 30.35 -0.06
CA LEU A 321 2.05 30.54 -1.51
C LEU A 321 0.82 31.38 -1.86
N ALA A 322 -0.32 31.13 -1.23
CA ALA A 322 -1.54 31.92 -1.40
C ALA A 322 -1.30 33.41 -1.06
N TRP A 323 -0.70 33.68 0.10
CA TRP A 323 -0.37 35.03 0.51
C TRP A 323 0.60 35.72 -0.44
N TYR A 324 1.66 35.02 -0.86
CA TYR A 324 2.70 35.66 -1.68
C TYR A 324 2.27 35.83 -3.14
N LEU A 325 1.69 34.80 -3.76
CA LEU A 325 1.38 34.77 -5.19
C LEU A 325 -0.05 35.26 -5.51
N LEU A 326 -1.02 34.89 -4.69
CA LEU A 326 -2.43 35.25 -4.90
C LEU A 326 -2.85 36.51 -4.13
N LYS A 327 -2.03 36.97 -3.17
CA LYS A 327 -2.32 38.10 -2.27
C LYS A 327 -3.53 37.84 -1.38
N GLU A 328 -3.69 36.59 -0.95
CA GLU A 328 -4.83 36.14 -0.16
C GLU A 328 -4.39 35.51 1.16
N ASP A 329 -5.19 35.78 2.19
CA ASP A 329 -4.99 35.18 3.51
C ASP A 329 -6.02 34.07 3.71
N ILE A 330 -5.60 32.83 3.46
CA ILE A 330 -6.38 31.61 3.73
C ILE A 330 -6.03 31.03 5.11
N GLN A 331 -6.84 30.07 5.60
CA GLN A 331 -6.56 29.32 6.83
C GLN A 331 -6.36 30.23 8.08
N VAL A 332 -7.07 31.37 8.14
CA VAL A 332 -6.87 32.37 9.20
C VAL A 332 -7.39 31.89 10.56
N LYS A 333 -8.49 31.13 10.57
CA LYS A 333 -9.13 30.60 11.80
C LYS A 333 -9.04 29.08 11.86
N THR A 334 -9.61 28.43 10.86
CA THR A 334 -9.64 26.97 10.67
C THR A 334 -9.41 26.70 9.20
N HIS A 335 -9.05 25.46 8.87
CA HIS A 335 -8.94 25.03 7.49
C HIS A 335 -10.33 24.72 6.91
N ASP A 336 -10.46 24.87 5.60
CA ASP A 336 -11.62 24.44 4.83
C ASP A 336 -11.13 23.83 3.52
N SER A 337 -11.30 22.51 3.40
CA SER A 337 -10.87 21.80 2.19
C SER A 337 -11.42 22.31 0.85
N ILE A 338 -12.57 23.02 0.81
CA ILE A 338 -13.04 23.63 -0.45
C ILE A 338 -12.19 24.87 -0.78
N GLU A 339 -11.94 25.74 0.20
CA GLU A 339 -11.02 26.88 0.07
C GLU A 339 -9.62 26.41 -0.35
N ASP A 340 -9.10 25.37 0.28
CA ASP A 340 -7.75 24.86 0.03
C ASP A 340 -7.64 24.22 -1.37
N ALA A 341 -8.61 23.41 -1.79
CA ALA A 341 -8.66 22.86 -3.15
C ALA A 341 -8.74 23.96 -4.22
N ARG A 342 -9.53 25.02 -3.98
CA ARG A 342 -9.63 26.19 -4.88
C ARG A 342 -8.32 26.95 -4.95
N THR A 343 -7.66 27.11 -3.82
CA THR A 343 -6.38 27.81 -3.75
C THR A 343 -5.30 27.04 -4.48
N ALA A 344 -5.22 25.73 -4.30
CA ALA A 344 -4.33 24.87 -5.07
C ALA A 344 -4.61 24.96 -6.59
N LEU A 345 -5.89 24.94 -7.00
CA LEU A 345 -6.26 25.11 -8.42
C LEU A 345 -5.76 26.45 -8.98
N ARG A 346 -5.91 27.54 -8.24
CA ARG A 346 -5.44 28.87 -8.66
C ARG A 346 -3.92 28.98 -8.69
N LEU A 347 -3.22 28.34 -7.74
CA LEU A 347 -1.76 28.24 -7.76
C LEU A 347 -1.27 27.47 -8.98
N TYR A 348 -1.98 26.40 -9.38
CA TYR A 348 -1.67 25.68 -10.60
C TYR A 348 -1.83 26.58 -11.84
N ARG A 349 -2.91 27.38 -11.92
CA ARG A 349 -3.05 28.37 -13.02
C ARG A 349 -1.90 29.37 -13.04
N LYS A 350 -1.49 29.88 -11.87
CA LYS A 350 -0.32 30.77 -11.77
C LYS A 350 0.99 30.11 -12.19
N TYR A 351 1.18 28.84 -11.86
CA TYR A 351 2.32 28.06 -12.34
C TYR A 351 2.32 27.98 -13.88
N GLN A 352 1.18 27.68 -14.49
CA GLN A 352 1.04 27.65 -15.96
C GLN A 352 1.37 29.01 -16.58
N GLU A 353 0.85 30.11 -16.02
CA GLU A 353 1.19 31.47 -16.47
C GLU A 353 2.71 31.75 -16.42
N PHE A 354 3.39 31.36 -15.34
CA PHE A 354 4.85 31.55 -15.22
C PHE A 354 5.64 30.68 -16.18
N GLN A 355 5.16 29.47 -16.43
CA GLN A 355 5.78 28.55 -17.39
C GLN A 355 5.64 29.08 -18.82
N ASP A 356 4.44 29.52 -19.21
CA ASP A 356 4.15 30.08 -20.53
C ASP A 356 4.91 31.39 -20.79
N ALA A 357 5.07 32.22 -19.76
CA ALA A 357 5.87 33.44 -19.83
C ALA A 357 7.39 33.20 -19.75
N GLY A 358 7.84 31.97 -19.45
CA GLY A 358 9.27 31.64 -19.33
C GLY A 358 9.98 32.25 -18.12
N VAL A 359 9.24 32.68 -17.08
CA VAL A 359 9.76 33.36 -15.89
C VAL A 359 9.74 32.50 -14.61
N LEU A 360 9.35 31.22 -14.73
CA LEU A 360 9.16 30.31 -13.61
C LEU A 360 10.37 30.26 -12.66
N GLU A 361 11.60 30.07 -13.18
CA GLU A 361 12.79 29.96 -12.35
C GLU A 361 13.07 31.26 -11.59
N THR A 362 12.93 32.42 -12.24
CA THR A 362 13.09 33.72 -11.60
C THR A 362 12.08 33.89 -10.47
N MET A 363 10.81 33.57 -10.73
CA MET A 363 9.75 33.66 -9.73
C MET A 363 10.00 32.69 -8.56
N LEU A 364 10.48 31.47 -8.82
CA LEU A 364 10.87 30.52 -7.76
C LEU A 364 11.95 31.09 -6.85
N GLN A 365 13.01 31.68 -7.41
CA GLN A 365 14.07 32.29 -6.61
C GLN A 365 13.53 33.45 -5.75
N ASP A 366 12.62 34.27 -6.30
CA ASP A 366 12.00 35.37 -5.57
C ASP A 366 11.07 34.88 -4.45
N ILE A 367 10.28 33.82 -4.69
CA ILE A 367 9.45 33.17 -3.67
C ILE A 367 10.32 32.70 -2.50
N TYR A 368 11.42 32.00 -2.78
CA TYR A 368 12.32 31.48 -1.72
C TYR A 368 13.10 32.58 -1.01
N ARG A 369 13.51 33.63 -1.72
CA ARG A 369 14.13 34.81 -1.10
C ARG A 369 13.16 35.45 -0.13
N LYS A 370 11.92 35.71 -0.56
CA LYS A 370 10.89 36.27 0.32
C LYS A 370 10.56 35.34 1.49
N GLY A 371 10.52 34.04 1.23
CA GLY A 371 10.32 33.03 2.26
C GLY A 371 11.41 33.07 3.33
N LYS A 372 12.68 33.27 2.94
CA LYS A 372 13.77 33.46 3.91
C LYS A 372 13.56 34.69 4.78
N ASP A 373 13.12 35.80 4.18
CA ASP A 373 12.89 37.07 4.90
C ASP A 373 11.71 36.99 5.89
N THR A 374 10.67 36.20 5.58
CA THR A 374 9.47 36.07 6.43
C THR A 374 9.42 34.78 7.26
N GLY A 375 10.49 33.98 7.24
CA GLY A 375 10.52 32.67 7.90
C GLY A 375 9.56 31.64 7.29
N PHE A 376 9.22 31.80 6.01
CA PHE A 376 8.29 30.98 5.22
C PHE A 376 6.88 30.92 5.82
N LYS A 377 6.49 32.00 6.51
CA LYS A 377 5.15 32.16 7.05
C LYS A 377 4.58 33.47 6.55
N PRO A 378 3.27 33.49 6.25
CA PRO A 378 2.62 34.75 5.92
C PRO A 378 2.48 35.61 7.21
N PRO A 379 2.55 36.95 7.13
CA PRO A 379 2.56 37.86 8.28
C PRO A 379 1.30 37.73 9.15
N THR A 380 1.43 37.84 10.47
CA THR A 380 0.26 37.82 11.38
C THR A 380 -0.67 38.99 11.10
N ILE A 381 -1.95 38.69 10.88
CA ILE A 381 -3.01 39.69 10.79
C ILE A 381 -3.28 40.20 12.22
N LYS A 382 -3.18 41.51 12.42
CA LYS A 382 -3.59 42.18 13.66
C LYS A 382 -4.92 42.87 13.37
N ASP A 383 -6.02 42.28 13.83
CA ASP A 383 -7.29 43.00 13.99
C ASP A 383 -7.41 43.45 15.45
N ASP A 384 -7.94 44.66 15.65
CA ASP A 384 -8.04 45.32 16.95
C ASP A 384 -8.59 44.36 18.03
N GLU A 385 -7.75 44.13 19.05
CA GLU A 385 -7.95 43.30 20.25
C GLU A 385 -7.83 41.76 20.17
N LYS A 386 -7.52 41.11 19.03
CA LYS A 386 -7.19 39.66 19.02
C LYS A 386 -6.01 39.29 18.12
N VAL A 387 -4.93 38.77 18.73
CA VAL A 387 -3.82 38.14 17.99
C VAL A 387 -4.26 36.75 17.53
N PHE A 388 -4.59 36.61 16.24
CA PHE A 388 -4.79 35.30 15.64
C PHE A 388 -3.42 34.68 15.32
N LYS A 389 -2.98 33.71 16.13
CA LYS A 389 -1.85 32.86 15.77
C LYS A 389 -2.30 31.92 14.66
N ARG A 390 -1.76 32.10 13.44
CA ARG A 390 -1.95 31.14 12.35
C ARG A 390 -1.56 29.74 12.81
N THR A 391 -2.48 28.81 12.66
CA THR A 391 -2.23 27.39 12.89
C THR A 391 -1.31 26.89 11.78
N GLY A 392 -0.17 26.30 12.16
CA GLY A 392 0.75 25.70 11.19
C GLY A 392 0.17 24.39 10.68
N THR A 393 0.65 23.84 9.57
CA THR A 393 0.32 22.45 9.21
C THR A 393 0.79 21.54 10.36
N PRO A 394 -0.03 20.58 10.83
CA PRO A 394 0.44 19.60 11.80
C PRO A 394 1.72 18.94 11.25
N PRO A 395 2.70 18.61 12.12
CA PRO A 395 3.98 18.12 11.67
C PRO A 395 3.78 16.92 10.76
N ILE A 396 4.17 17.07 9.49
CA ILE A 396 4.29 15.96 8.55
C ILE A 396 5.25 14.99 9.22
N LEU A 397 4.82 13.74 9.42
CA LEU A 397 5.71 12.68 9.86
C LEU A 397 6.83 12.60 8.81
N ASN A 398 8.01 13.11 9.18
CA ASN A 398 9.22 12.90 8.39
C ASN A 398 9.50 11.40 8.44
N GLU A 399 9.00 10.66 7.46
CA GLU A 399 9.55 9.34 7.11
C GLU A 399 10.89 9.53 6.40
N LEU A 400 11.85 10.11 7.12
CA LEU A 400 13.28 9.93 6.83
C LEU A 400 13.78 8.77 7.69
N THR A 401 13.15 7.61 7.54
CA THR A 401 13.66 6.28 7.90
C THR A 401 12.56 5.25 7.59
N LEU A 402 12.48 4.83 6.33
CA LEU A 402 12.21 3.41 6.12
C LEU A 402 13.28 2.63 6.91
N PRO A 403 12.96 1.48 7.54
CA PRO A 403 13.99 0.59 8.04
C PRO A 403 14.83 0.12 6.84
N SER A 404 15.91 0.85 6.54
CA SER A 404 16.94 0.36 5.65
C SER A 404 17.66 -0.73 6.41
N THR A 405 17.60 -1.95 5.87
CA THR A 405 18.47 -3.06 6.27
C THR A 405 19.91 -2.53 6.32
N PRO A 406 20.71 -2.84 7.36
CA PRO A 406 22.09 -2.40 7.41
C PRO A 406 22.81 -2.93 6.16
N LEU A 407 23.26 -2.01 5.32
CA LEU A 407 24.24 -2.32 4.28
C LEU A 407 25.48 -2.86 5.01
N ASN A 408 25.97 -4.03 4.58
CA ASN A 408 27.29 -4.49 4.95
C ASN A 408 28.29 -3.42 4.48
N ASN A 409 28.71 -2.56 5.40
CA ASN A 409 29.86 -1.69 5.19
C ASN A 409 31.07 -2.60 5.11
N VAL A 410 31.49 -2.88 3.88
CA VAL A 410 32.86 -3.26 3.58
C VAL A 410 33.70 -2.06 3.99
N PHE A 411 34.35 -2.18 5.16
CA PHE A 411 35.38 -1.24 5.60
C PHE A 411 36.51 -1.24 4.57
N ASN A 412 36.50 -0.24 3.69
CA ASN A 412 37.67 0.14 2.91
C ASN A 412 38.54 1.02 3.82
N LEU A 413 39.38 0.38 4.65
CA LEU A 413 40.42 1.10 5.38
C LEU A 413 41.57 1.38 4.42
N GLY A 414 41.86 2.67 4.27
CA GLY A 414 42.91 3.20 3.40
C GLY A 414 44.29 2.62 3.68
N SER A 415 45.11 2.62 2.63
CA SER A 415 46.49 2.20 2.66
C SER A 415 47.34 3.08 3.59
N SER A 416 48.06 2.46 4.50
CA SER A 416 49.31 3.02 5.01
C SER A 416 50.29 1.89 5.31
N THR A 417 51.35 1.88 4.52
CA THR A 417 52.57 1.09 4.65
C THR A 417 53.24 1.26 6.01
N MET A 418 53.69 0.17 6.64
CA MET A 418 55.08 -0.02 7.09
C MET A 418 55.28 -1.37 7.82
N ASN A 419 56.48 -1.91 7.62
CA ASN A 419 57.02 -3.21 8.01
C ASN A 419 56.98 -3.53 9.53
N SER A 420 56.82 -4.81 9.90
CA SER A 420 57.89 -5.60 10.57
C SER A 420 57.40 -6.97 11.07
N ALA A 421 58.18 -8.00 10.70
CA ALA A 421 58.56 -9.23 11.42
C ALA A 421 57.52 -10.23 11.98
N ARG A 422 57.54 -11.41 11.32
CA ARG A 422 57.71 -12.78 11.88
C ARG A 422 56.95 -13.16 13.17
N LYS A 423 56.09 -14.18 13.06
CA LYS A 423 56.37 -15.55 13.57
C LYS A 423 55.33 -16.56 13.09
N CYS A 424 55.86 -17.70 12.62
CA CYS A 424 55.16 -18.91 12.23
C CYS A 424 54.35 -19.50 13.40
N PHE A 425 53.23 -20.17 13.11
CA PHE A 425 53.00 -21.56 13.51
C PHE A 425 52.04 -22.21 12.51
N ALA A 426 52.44 -23.38 12.03
CA ALA A 426 51.74 -24.22 11.07
C ALA A 426 51.02 -25.36 11.79
N SER A 427 49.84 -25.72 11.31
CA SER A 427 49.35 -27.11 11.33
C SER A 427 48.16 -27.25 10.38
N GLY A 428 48.42 -27.77 9.18
CA GLY A 428 47.39 -28.27 8.28
C GLY A 428 47.38 -29.80 8.31
N TRP A 429 46.20 -30.43 8.27
CA TRP A 429 46.05 -31.87 8.02
C TRP A 429 44.75 -32.16 7.25
N THR A 430 44.91 -32.74 6.06
CA THR A 430 43.96 -33.59 5.28
C THR A 430 44.83 -34.59 4.49
N PRO A 431 44.30 -35.61 3.78
CA PRO A 431 43.40 -36.70 4.18
C PRO A 431 43.99 -38.09 3.81
N GLY A 432 43.42 -39.20 4.32
CA GLY A 432 43.86 -40.57 4.02
C GLY A 432 42.76 -41.47 3.44
N ARG A 433 43.09 -42.18 2.34
CA ARG A 433 42.28 -43.18 1.61
C ARG A 433 42.51 -44.62 2.12
N GLY A 434 41.54 -45.51 1.82
CA GLY A 434 41.68 -46.96 1.62
C GLY A 434 40.66 -47.78 2.44
N THR A 435 40.01 -48.88 2.01
CA THR A 435 39.96 -49.70 0.77
C THR A 435 38.77 -50.67 0.87
N ASN A 436 38.20 -51.01 -0.30
CA ASN A 436 37.26 -52.08 -0.72
C ASN A 436 36.77 -53.21 0.23
N ALA A 437 35.47 -53.53 0.14
CA ALA A 437 34.95 -54.91 0.04
C ALA A 437 33.55 -54.95 -0.63
N HIS A 438 33.31 -56.01 -1.40
CA HIS A 438 32.17 -56.31 -2.29
C HIS A 438 30.82 -56.59 -1.59
N SER A 439 29.70 -56.19 -2.21
CA SER A 439 28.54 -57.06 -2.54
C SER A 439 27.37 -56.26 -3.16
N SER A 440 26.88 -56.69 -4.32
CA SER A 440 25.58 -56.31 -4.92
C SER A 440 24.48 -57.32 -4.50
N PRO A 441 23.24 -57.25 -5.03
CA PRO A 441 22.19 -56.29 -4.75
C PRO A 441 20.92 -56.99 -4.19
N LEU A 442 20.12 -56.33 -3.35
CA LEU A 442 18.78 -56.81 -3.01
C LEU A 442 17.76 -55.69 -3.08
N CYS A 443 16.87 -55.84 -4.07
CA CYS A 443 15.54 -55.25 -4.05
C CYS A 443 14.76 -55.80 -2.85
N HIS A 444 14.07 -54.94 -2.11
CA HIS A 444 12.63 -55.08 -1.92
C HIS A 444 12.03 -53.80 -1.29
N PRO A 445 10.72 -53.54 -1.54
CA PRO A 445 10.06 -52.26 -1.37
C PRO A 445 9.36 -52.16 0.01
N TRP A 446 8.52 -51.13 0.16
CA TRP A 446 7.59 -50.83 1.25
C TRP A 446 8.06 -49.78 2.24
N CYS A 447 7.64 -48.54 1.98
CA CYS A 447 7.22 -47.61 3.03
C CYS A 447 5.85 -47.06 2.61
N PRO A 448 4.77 -47.28 3.39
CA PRO A 448 3.43 -46.88 2.99
C PRO A 448 3.27 -45.36 3.04
N LYS A 449 2.86 -44.78 1.91
CA LYS A 449 2.47 -43.37 1.78
C LYS A 449 1.12 -43.16 2.49
N ILE A 450 1.09 -42.26 3.47
CA ILE A 450 -0.13 -41.84 4.18
C ILE A 450 -0.76 -40.66 3.40
N PRO A 451 -2.09 -40.64 3.19
CA PRO A 451 -2.73 -39.65 2.33
C PRO A 451 -2.81 -38.27 3.00
N ILE A 452 -2.97 -37.23 2.17
CA ILE A 452 -3.31 -35.84 2.54
C ILE A 452 -4.71 -35.83 3.17
N GLN A 453 -4.86 -36.38 4.38
CA GLN A 453 -6.11 -36.43 5.14
C GLN A 453 -6.14 -35.47 6.34
N ALA A 454 -5.06 -34.72 6.58
CA ALA A 454 -4.99 -33.79 7.72
C ALA A 454 -5.41 -32.34 7.41
N CYS A 455 -5.79 -32.02 6.17
CA CYS A 455 -6.27 -30.68 5.83
C CYS A 455 -7.80 -30.65 5.84
N LYS A 456 -8.39 -29.77 6.66
CA LYS A 456 -9.82 -29.46 6.57
C LYS A 456 -10.02 -28.66 5.29
N ILE A 457 -10.41 -29.33 4.21
CA ILE A 457 -10.65 -28.69 2.91
C ILE A 457 -12.01 -28.00 2.97
N THR A 458 -12.01 -26.67 3.07
CA THR A 458 -13.21 -25.85 2.85
C THR A 458 -13.16 -25.28 1.43
N PHE A 459 -13.98 -25.83 0.53
CA PHE A 459 -14.32 -25.18 -0.72
C PHE A 459 -15.32 -24.06 -0.40
N LYS A 460 -14.93 -22.80 -0.65
CA LYS A 460 -15.90 -21.71 -0.80
C LYS A 460 -16.18 -21.59 -2.28
N ASP A 461 -17.29 -22.14 -2.73
CA ASP A 461 -17.87 -21.76 -4.01
C ASP A 461 -18.30 -20.30 -3.90
N SER A 462 -17.72 -19.44 -4.72
CA SER A 462 -18.16 -18.06 -4.86
C SER A 462 -19.38 -18.02 -5.78
N GLU A 463 -20.52 -18.51 -5.31
CA GLU A 463 -21.82 -18.11 -5.84
C GLU A 463 -22.30 -16.88 -5.06
N TYR A 464 -21.87 -15.71 -5.53
CA TYR A 464 -22.66 -14.50 -5.36
C TYR A 464 -23.00 -13.99 -6.76
N ARG A 465 -23.99 -14.65 -7.37
CA ARG A 465 -24.85 -14.05 -8.38
C ARG A 465 -26.08 -13.51 -7.66
N THR A 466 -26.13 -12.20 -7.48
CA THR A 466 -27.25 -11.28 -7.76
C THR A 466 -26.83 -9.89 -7.33
#